data_AF-A0AA38HPG1-F1
#
_entry.id   AF-A0AA38HPG1-F1
#
_cell.length_a   1.000
_cell.length_b   1.000
_cell.length_c   1.000
_cell.angle_alpha   90.00
_cell.angle_beta   90.00
_cell.angle_gamma   90.00
#
_symmetry.space_group_name_H-M   'P 1'
#
loop_
_entity.id
_entity.type
_entity.pdbx_description
1 polymer ?
#
loop_
_entity_poly.entity_id
_entity_poly.type
_entity_poly.pdbx_seq_one_letter_code
_entity_poly.pdbx_strand_id
1 'polypeptide(L)'
;MDNDHFPTEEEQFVAYKEVVDKMGGKLTIIRTLDIGGDKKLSYFQFPHEMNPFLGYRAIRFTLDRKDIFRDQIRALLRASAFGPLGIMFPMIATVDEFKAAKDFTLECKAELEKEGVKVGADLEIGMMVEIPAAAVNAANFAKYADFFSVGTNDLIQYSMAADRMSENVTYLYQPYNPSILRLLKSTIDGAHKHKR
;
A
#
# COMPACT_ATOMS: atom_id res chain seq x y z
N MET A 1 9.83 -6.78 -11.23
CA MET A 1 9.47 -7.23 -12.59
C MET A 1 10.67 -7.87 -13.29
N ASP A 2 11.88 -7.73 -12.74
CA ASP A 2 13.13 -8.23 -13.33
C ASP A 2 13.53 -9.65 -12.88
N ASN A 3 12.67 -10.32 -12.11
CA ASN A 3 12.86 -11.71 -11.68
C ASN A 3 11.91 -12.66 -12.43
N ASP A 4 12.20 -13.95 -12.36
CA ASP A 4 11.40 -15.08 -12.86
C ASP A 4 10.62 -15.82 -11.74
N HIS A 5 10.59 -15.24 -10.54
CA HIS A 5 9.88 -15.74 -9.37
C HIS A 5 9.46 -14.58 -8.45
N PHE A 6 8.59 -14.85 -7.48
CA PHE A 6 8.34 -13.90 -6.38
C PHE A 6 9.61 -13.78 -5.54
N PRO A 7 10.13 -12.56 -5.32
CA PRO A 7 11.38 -12.39 -4.61
C PRO A 7 11.22 -12.87 -3.16
N THR A 8 12.21 -13.59 -2.68
CA THR A 8 12.28 -14.13 -1.31
C THR A 8 12.39 -13.00 -0.27
N GLU A 9 12.13 -13.33 1.00
CA GLU A 9 12.35 -12.40 2.12
C GLU A 9 13.77 -11.79 2.09
N GLU A 10 14.80 -12.59 1.80
CA GLU A 10 16.19 -12.13 1.81
C GLU A 10 16.51 -11.17 0.66
N GLU A 11 16.04 -11.47 -0.56
CA GLU A 11 16.24 -10.59 -1.71
C GLU A 11 15.53 -9.25 -1.51
N GLN A 12 14.30 -9.27 -1.00
CA GLN A 12 13.55 -8.07 -0.66
C GLN A 12 14.24 -7.29 0.46
N PHE A 13 14.73 -7.97 1.50
CA PHE A 13 15.43 -7.34 2.62
C PHE A 13 16.69 -6.59 2.14
N VAL A 14 17.51 -7.22 1.31
CA VAL A 14 18.72 -6.58 0.76
C VAL A 14 18.36 -5.31 -0.01
N ALA A 15 17.35 -5.38 -0.88
CA ALA A 15 16.90 -4.23 -1.65
C ALA A 15 16.34 -3.10 -0.77
N TYR A 16 15.48 -3.43 0.22
CA TYR A 16 14.88 -2.43 1.11
C TYR A 16 15.92 -1.80 2.03
N LYS A 17 16.83 -2.60 2.60
CA LYS A 17 17.94 -2.11 3.42
C LYS A 17 18.79 -1.12 2.64
N GLU A 18 19.16 -1.43 1.40
CA GLU A 18 19.98 -0.54 0.58
C GLU A 18 19.31 0.83 0.39
N VAL A 19 18.00 0.86 0.15
CA VAL A 19 17.24 2.11 0.03
C VAL A 19 17.22 2.87 1.36
N VAL A 20 16.89 2.20 2.46
CA VAL A 20 16.82 2.82 3.81
C VAL A 20 18.17 3.39 4.23
N ASP A 21 19.26 2.65 4.04
CA ASP A 21 20.63 3.09 4.32
C ASP A 21 20.98 4.35 3.52
N LYS A 22 20.68 4.37 2.22
CA LYS A 22 20.95 5.51 1.32
C LYS A 22 20.14 6.76 1.67
N MET A 23 18.99 6.60 2.31
CA MET A 23 18.15 7.72 2.73
C MET A 23 18.71 8.48 3.95
N GLY A 24 19.74 7.94 4.62
CA GLY A 24 20.54 8.67 5.60
C GLY A 24 19.75 9.16 6.81
N GLY A 25 18.86 8.30 7.33
CA GLY A 25 18.03 8.60 8.50
C GLY A 25 16.73 9.37 8.19
N LYS A 26 16.41 9.62 6.91
CA LYS A 26 15.10 10.16 6.51
C LYS A 26 14.05 9.04 6.49
N LEU A 27 12.82 9.38 6.89
CA LEU A 27 11.68 8.47 6.80
C LEU A 27 11.47 8.00 5.36
N THR A 28 11.51 6.68 5.18
CA THR A 28 11.33 6.03 3.89
C THR A 28 10.02 5.26 3.90
N ILE A 29 9.01 5.78 3.21
CA ILE A 29 7.72 5.10 3.07
C ILE A 29 7.79 4.11 1.91
N ILE A 30 7.68 2.82 2.21
CA ILE A 30 7.65 1.76 1.21
C ILE A 30 6.22 1.24 1.08
N ARG A 31 5.72 1.28 -0.15
CA ARG A 31 4.42 0.71 -0.50
C ARG A 31 4.55 -0.80 -0.70
N THR A 32 3.66 -1.58 -0.10
CA THR A 32 3.60 -3.02 -0.33
C THR A 32 3.17 -3.33 -1.77
N LEU A 33 3.24 -4.61 -2.13
CA LEU A 33 3.02 -5.09 -3.48
C LEU A 33 1.66 -4.65 -4.07
N ASP A 34 1.72 -3.79 -5.09
CA ASP A 34 0.57 -3.31 -5.87
C ASP A 34 0.68 -3.83 -7.32
N ILE A 35 0.25 -5.08 -7.50
CA ILE A 35 0.18 -5.79 -8.78
C ILE A 35 -1.25 -6.25 -9.05
N GLY A 36 -1.55 -6.57 -10.30
CA GLY A 36 -2.91 -6.73 -10.81
C GLY A 36 -3.41 -5.46 -11.48
N GLY A 37 -4.45 -5.55 -12.31
CA GLY A 37 -4.79 -4.49 -13.25
C GLY A 37 -4.02 -4.62 -14.57
N ASP A 38 -3.19 -3.62 -14.87
CA ASP A 38 -2.32 -3.52 -16.05
C ASP A 38 -0.96 -4.20 -15.88
N LYS A 39 -0.49 -4.37 -14.65
CA LYS A 39 0.84 -4.93 -14.33
C LYS A 39 0.84 -6.45 -14.35
N LYS A 40 1.42 -7.04 -15.40
CA LYS A 40 1.60 -8.50 -15.55
C LYS A 40 2.96 -8.94 -14.99
N LEU A 41 2.99 -10.12 -14.38
CA LEU A 41 4.23 -10.81 -13.98
C LEU A 41 4.46 -11.99 -14.93
N SER A 42 5.69 -12.18 -15.39
CA SER A 42 6.06 -13.32 -16.25
C SER A 42 5.90 -14.67 -15.53
N TYR A 43 6.03 -14.66 -14.21
CA TYR A 43 6.06 -15.85 -13.35
C TYR A 43 4.80 -16.07 -12.52
N PHE A 44 3.78 -15.22 -12.67
CA PHE A 44 2.50 -15.41 -12.00
C PHE A 44 1.35 -14.94 -12.87
N GLN A 45 0.44 -15.86 -13.17
CA GLN A 45 -0.76 -15.57 -13.93
C GLN A 45 -1.93 -15.34 -12.98
N PHE A 46 -2.43 -14.10 -12.97
CA PHE A 46 -3.69 -13.78 -12.31
C PHE A 46 -4.86 -14.47 -13.01
N PRO A 47 -5.92 -14.86 -12.27
CA PRO A 47 -7.18 -15.25 -12.87
C PRO A 47 -7.66 -14.18 -13.84
N HIS A 48 -8.28 -14.61 -14.95
CA HIS A 48 -8.87 -13.65 -15.88
C HIS A 48 -10.06 -12.95 -15.24
N GLU A 49 -10.05 -11.61 -15.26
CA GLU A 49 -11.14 -10.78 -14.80
C GLU A 49 -11.57 -9.82 -15.93
N MET A 50 -12.87 -9.60 -16.06
CA MET A 50 -13.42 -8.65 -17.04
C MET A 50 -12.94 -7.22 -16.77
N ASN A 51 -12.81 -6.85 -15.49
CA ASN A 51 -12.36 -5.53 -15.04
C ASN A 51 -11.21 -5.65 -14.03
N PRO A 52 -9.97 -5.90 -14.47
CA PRO A 52 -8.82 -6.12 -13.57
C PRO A 52 -8.57 -4.97 -12.59
N PHE A 53 -8.84 -3.72 -13.00
CA PHE A 53 -8.73 -2.56 -12.10
C PHE A 53 -9.74 -2.58 -10.95
N LEU A 54 -10.86 -3.30 -11.05
CA LEU A 54 -11.86 -3.41 -9.98
C LEU A 54 -11.71 -4.71 -9.17
N GLY A 55 -10.78 -5.58 -9.56
CA GLY A 55 -10.73 -6.97 -9.14
C GLY A 55 -9.63 -7.33 -8.12
N TYR A 56 -9.07 -8.51 -8.30
CA TYR A 56 -8.13 -9.19 -7.41
C TYR A 56 -6.70 -8.67 -7.61
N ARG A 57 -6.39 -7.56 -6.93
CA ARG A 57 -5.10 -6.86 -7.00
C ARG A 57 -4.63 -6.37 -5.63
N ALA A 58 -3.34 -6.03 -5.56
CA ALA A 58 -2.75 -5.29 -4.44
C ALA A 58 -3.05 -5.93 -3.06
N ILE A 59 -3.57 -5.18 -2.08
CA ILE A 59 -3.83 -5.72 -0.74
C ILE A 59 -4.78 -6.92 -0.72
N ARG A 60 -5.72 -6.98 -1.67
CA ARG A 60 -6.67 -8.10 -1.79
C ARG A 60 -5.95 -9.39 -2.16
N PHE A 61 -4.98 -9.28 -3.07
CA PHE A 61 -4.11 -10.37 -3.46
C PHE A 61 -3.21 -10.80 -2.29
N THR A 62 -2.56 -9.86 -1.60
CA THR A 62 -1.59 -10.20 -0.55
C THR A 62 -2.25 -10.69 0.74
N LEU A 63 -3.47 -10.26 1.07
CA LEU A 63 -4.23 -10.81 2.20
C LEU A 63 -4.70 -12.25 1.97
N ASP A 64 -4.96 -12.62 0.71
CA ASP A 64 -5.29 -13.99 0.32
C ASP A 64 -4.02 -14.86 0.21
N ARG A 65 -2.96 -14.34 -0.43
CA ARG A 65 -1.64 -14.96 -0.55
C ARG A 65 -0.69 -14.52 0.55
N LYS A 66 -1.01 -14.95 1.77
CA LYS A 66 -0.22 -14.63 2.97
C LYS A 66 1.23 -15.08 2.91
N ASP A 67 1.56 -16.11 2.14
CA ASP A 67 2.93 -16.54 1.89
C ASP A 67 3.77 -15.42 1.24
N ILE A 68 3.25 -14.82 0.16
CA ILE A 68 3.91 -13.72 -0.54
C ILE A 68 3.93 -12.45 0.33
N PHE A 69 2.85 -12.19 1.05
CA PHE A 69 2.77 -11.02 1.92
C PHE A 69 3.74 -11.10 3.09
N ARG A 70 3.88 -12.28 3.70
CA ARG A 70 4.78 -12.56 4.82
C ARG A 70 6.22 -12.24 4.45
N ASP A 71 6.70 -12.73 3.32
CA ASP A 71 8.08 -12.49 2.85
C ASP A 71 8.37 -10.99 2.71
N GLN A 72 7.44 -10.24 2.10
CA GLN A 72 7.59 -8.79 1.95
C GLN A 72 7.55 -8.06 3.30
N ILE A 73 6.60 -8.40 4.17
CA ILE A 73 6.44 -7.74 5.47
C ILE A 73 7.66 -8.01 6.36
N ARG A 74 8.12 -9.25 6.45
CA ARG A 74 9.30 -9.60 7.24
C ARG A 74 10.55 -8.91 6.70
N ALA A 75 10.72 -8.83 5.39
CA ALA A 75 11.80 -8.08 4.75
C ALA A 75 11.79 -6.59 5.12
N LEU A 76 10.62 -5.94 5.07
CA LEU A 76 10.44 -4.53 5.46
C LEU A 76 10.73 -4.30 6.94
N LEU A 77 10.23 -5.19 7.82
CA LEU A 77 10.47 -5.13 9.26
C LEU A 77 11.97 -5.27 9.58
N ARG A 78 12.66 -6.21 8.93
CA ARG A 78 14.12 -6.37 9.05
C ARG A 78 14.87 -5.12 8.56
N ALA A 79 14.45 -4.54 7.44
CA ALA A 79 15.06 -3.33 6.89
C ALA A 79 14.86 -2.10 7.80
N SER A 80 13.76 -2.04 8.56
CA SER A 80 13.49 -0.94 9.50
C SER A 80 14.52 -0.85 10.64
N ALA A 81 15.32 -1.89 10.89
CA ALA A 81 16.41 -1.83 11.87
C ALA A 81 17.56 -0.92 11.43
N PHE A 82 17.59 -0.51 10.16
CA PHE A 82 18.68 0.27 9.55
C PHE A 82 18.33 1.75 9.37
N GLY A 83 17.07 2.14 9.59
CA GLY A 83 16.64 3.54 9.54
C GLY A 83 15.11 3.68 9.59
N PRO A 84 14.60 4.92 9.70
CA PRO A 84 13.17 5.16 9.82
C PRO A 84 12.42 4.70 8.56
N LEU A 85 11.46 3.80 8.75
CA LEU A 85 10.70 3.16 7.68
C LEU A 85 9.21 3.22 7.99
N GLY A 86 8.42 3.58 6.98
CA GLY A 86 6.96 3.48 7.00
C GLY A 86 6.49 2.40 6.02
N ILE A 87 5.53 1.58 6.43
CA ILE A 87 4.86 0.61 5.57
C ILE A 87 3.52 1.19 5.14
N MET A 88 3.24 1.14 3.84
CA MET A 88 1.99 1.66 3.29
C MET A 88 1.25 0.60 2.47
N PHE A 89 -0.02 0.35 2.82
CA PHE A 89 -0.86 -0.58 2.08
C PHE A 89 -1.62 0.11 0.92
N PRO A 90 -1.52 -0.42 -0.31
CA PRO A 90 -2.31 0.02 -1.47
C PRO A 90 -3.74 -0.53 -1.43
N MET A 91 -4.65 0.08 -2.18
CA MET A 91 -6.00 -0.43 -2.52
C MET A 91 -6.88 -0.79 -1.32
N ILE A 92 -6.68 -0.13 -0.17
CA ILE A 92 -7.55 -0.28 1.00
C ILE A 92 -8.91 0.33 0.71
N ALA A 93 -9.99 -0.46 0.77
CA ALA A 93 -11.36 0.02 0.63
C ALA A 93 -12.08 0.11 1.98
N THR A 94 -11.76 -0.78 2.92
CA THR A 94 -12.47 -0.96 4.19
C THR A 94 -11.54 -0.91 5.40
N VAL A 95 -12.09 -0.51 6.55
CA VAL A 95 -11.35 -0.49 7.82
C VAL A 95 -10.88 -1.88 8.21
N ASP A 96 -11.68 -2.91 7.92
CA ASP A 96 -11.33 -4.29 8.25
C ASP A 96 -10.16 -4.81 7.40
N GLU A 97 -10.07 -4.46 6.11
CA GLU A 97 -8.87 -4.76 5.30
C GLU A 97 -7.62 -4.11 5.90
N PHE A 98 -7.70 -2.83 6.28
CA PHE A 98 -6.58 -2.13 6.89
C PHE A 98 -6.14 -2.78 8.20
N LYS A 99 -7.10 -3.11 9.08
CA LYS A 99 -6.82 -3.78 10.35
C LYS A 99 -6.24 -5.16 10.13
N ALA A 100 -6.79 -5.97 9.23
CA ALA A 100 -6.25 -7.30 8.92
C ALA A 100 -4.79 -7.23 8.44
N ALA A 101 -4.46 -6.26 7.58
CA ALA A 101 -3.10 -6.04 7.10
C ALA A 101 -2.16 -5.56 8.22
N LYS A 102 -2.63 -4.64 9.07
CA LYS A 102 -1.88 -4.14 10.24
C LYS A 102 -1.63 -5.26 11.26
N ASP A 103 -2.65 -6.03 11.60
CA ASP A 103 -2.57 -7.14 12.55
C ASP A 103 -1.58 -8.21 12.05
N PHE A 104 -1.65 -8.56 10.76
CA PHE A 104 -0.68 -9.48 10.15
C PHE A 104 0.77 -8.94 10.18
N THR A 105 0.94 -7.63 10.02
CA THR A 105 2.25 -6.98 10.14
C THR A 105 2.80 -7.09 11.56
N LEU A 106 1.96 -6.87 12.56
CA LEU A 106 2.33 -6.98 13.97
C LEU A 106 2.60 -8.44 14.39
N GLU A 107 1.89 -9.40 13.81
CA GLU A 107 2.17 -10.84 13.96
C GLU A 107 3.58 -11.17 13.46
N CYS A 108 3.91 -10.77 12.23
CA CYS A 108 5.24 -10.98 11.65
C CYS A 108 6.35 -10.28 12.47
N LYS A 109 6.07 -9.10 13.04
CA LYS A 109 6.99 -8.41 13.94
C LYS A 109 7.27 -9.22 15.20
N ALA A 110 6.23 -9.73 15.86
CA ALA A 110 6.36 -10.52 17.07
C ALA A 110 7.13 -11.83 16.83
N GLU A 111 6.93 -12.48 15.68
CA GLU A 111 7.71 -13.65 15.28
C GLU A 111 9.20 -13.33 15.10
N LEU A 112 9.54 -12.26 14.37
CA LEU A 112 10.92 -11.82 14.17
C LEU A 112 11.61 -11.49 15.51
N GLU A 113 10.90 -10.80 16.41
CA GLU A 113 11.41 -10.48 17.75
C GLU A 113 11.67 -11.76 18.57
N LYS A 114 10.78 -12.76 18.47
CA LYS A 114 10.96 -14.08 19.11
C LYS A 114 12.13 -14.86 18.53
N GLU A 115 12.40 -14.70 17.23
CA GLU A 115 13.57 -15.26 16.55
C GLU A 115 14.88 -14.50 16.88
N GLY A 116 14.80 -13.39 17.64
CA GLY A 116 15.96 -12.56 17.99
C GLY A 116 16.41 -11.64 16.85
N VAL A 117 15.58 -11.46 15.82
CA VAL A 117 15.85 -10.57 14.69
C VAL A 117 15.48 -9.14 15.08
N LYS A 118 16.39 -8.20 14.82
CA LYS A 118 16.16 -6.78 15.14
C LYS A 118 15.12 -6.18 14.19
N VAL A 119 14.21 -5.41 14.76
CA VAL A 119 13.19 -4.61 14.06
C VAL A 119 13.28 -3.18 14.60
N GLY A 120 13.02 -2.18 13.75
CA GLY A 120 12.98 -0.77 14.15
C GLY A 120 11.87 -0.49 15.17
N ALA A 121 12.15 0.38 16.14
CA ALA A 121 11.19 0.79 17.16
C ALA A 121 10.10 1.72 16.60
N ASP A 122 10.50 2.63 15.70
CA ASP A 122 9.66 3.70 15.17
C ASP A 122 9.06 3.34 13.80
N LEU A 123 8.29 2.25 13.76
CA LEU A 123 7.60 1.80 12.55
C LEU A 123 6.26 2.52 12.39
N GLU A 124 6.08 3.23 11.28
CA GLU A 124 4.78 3.81 10.91
C GLU A 124 4.02 2.90 9.94
N ILE A 125 2.73 2.66 10.20
CA ILE A 125 1.87 1.88 9.30
C ILE A 125 0.74 2.78 8.79
N GLY A 126 0.82 3.11 7.51
CA GLY A 126 -0.14 3.97 6.81
C GLY A 126 -0.84 3.25 5.66
N MET A 127 -1.62 4.02 4.92
CA MET A 127 -2.33 3.52 3.75
C MET A 127 -2.33 4.52 2.61
N MET A 128 -2.39 3.98 1.39
CA MET A 128 -2.65 4.77 0.21
C MET A 128 -4.16 5.02 0.12
N VAL A 129 -4.56 6.28 0.09
CA VAL A 129 -5.95 6.70 -0.11
C VAL A 129 -6.15 6.89 -1.60
N GLU A 130 -6.60 5.81 -2.25
CA GLU A 130 -6.81 5.77 -3.70
C GLU A 130 -8.19 5.21 -4.08
N ILE A 131 -8.96 4.72 -3.11
CA ILE A 131 -10.35 4.29 -3.30
C ILE A 131 -11.29 5.39 -2.76
N PRO A 132 -12.33 5.81 -3.52
CA PRO A 132 -13.23 6.88 -3.07
C PRO A 132 -13.89 6.59 -1.72
N ALA A 133 -14.23 5.32 -1.44
CA ALA A 133 -14.75 4.88 -0.15
C ALA A 133 -13.78 5.16 1.01
N ALA A 134 -12.47 5.00 0.79
CA ALA A 134 -11.45 5.31 1.79
C ALA A 134 -11.35 6.82 2.06
N ALA A 135 -11.41 7.64 1.02
CA ALA A 135 -11.40 9.10 1.16
C ALA A 135 -12.63 9.62 1.92
N VAL A 136 -13.82 9.07 1.65
CA VAL A 136 -15.06 9.42 2.37
C VAL A 136 -15.01 8.96 3.83
N ASN A 137 -14.38 7.83 4.11
CA ASN A 137 -14.30 7.23 5.45
C ASN A 137 -12.99 7.56 6.20
N ALA A 138 -12.22 8.54 5.73
CA ALA A 138 -10.85 8.81 6.19
C ALA A 138 -10.74 9.02 7.71
N ALA A 139 -11.71 9.69 8.33
CA ALA A 139 -11.72 9.89 9.78
C ALA A 139 -11.77 8.56 10.58
N ASN A 140 -12.44 7.52 10.06
CA ASN A 140 -12.45 6.22 10.73
C ASN A 140 -11.15 5.46 10.50
N PHE A 141 -10.54 5.58 9.32
CA PHE A 141 -9.21 5.03 9.06
C PHE A 141 -8.12 5.66 9.93
N ALA A 142 -8.18 6.97 10.18
CA ALA A 142 -7.16 7.72 10.91
C ALA A 142 -7.06 7.34 12.40
N LYS A 143 -8.03 6.57 12.92
CA LYS A 143 -7.95 5.93 14.24
C LYS A 143 -6.89 4.82 14.29
N TYR A 144 -6.61 4.20 13.14
CA TYR A 144 -5.78 3.00 13.03
C TYR A 144 -4.51 3.24 12.21
N ALA A 145 -4.58 4.04 11.16
CA ALA A 145 -3.44 4.39 10.32
C ALA A 145 -2.61 5.51 10.94
N ASP A 146 -1.30 5.42 10.81
CA ASP A 146 -0.38 6.44 11.32
C ASP A 146 -0.23 7.61 10.36
N PHE A 147 -0.38 7.38 9.05
CA PHE A 147 -0.39 8.41 8.01
C PHE A 147 -1.27 7.99 6.81
N PHE A 148 -1.60 8.97 5.97
CA PHE A 148 -2.19 8.75 4.66
C PHE A 148 -1.28 9.27 3.54
N SER A 149 -1.30 8.59 2.40
CA SER A 149 -0.73 9.10 1.15
C SER A 149 -1.77 8.99 0.04
N VAL A 150 -2.07 10.08 -0.65
CA VAL A 150 -3.13 10.06 -1.67
C VAL A 150 -2.57 9.57 -3.00
N GLY A 151 -3.04 8.41 -3.46
CA GLY A 151 -2.77 7.90 -4.80
C GLY A 151 -3.74 8.52 -5.81
N THR A 152 -3.45 9.74 -6.28
CA THR A 152 -4.39 10.48 -7.15
C THR A 152 -4.73 9.78 -8.44
N ASN A 153 -3.83 8.95 -8.99
CA ASN A 153 -4.07 8.28 -10.26
C ASN A 153 -5.27 7.34 -10.18
N ASP A 154 -5.28 6.48 -9.16
CA ASP A 154 -6.35 5.51 -8.93
C ASP A 154 -7.57 6.23 -8.31
N LEU A 155 -7.36 7.25 -7.46
CA LEU A 155 -8.47 8.05 -6.90
C LEU A 155 -9.28 8.74 -8.00
N ILE A 156 -8.63 9.35 -8.99
CA ILE A 156 -9.30 10.00 -10.14
C ILE A 156 -10.01 8.94 -10.96
N GLN A 157 -9.32 7.86 -11.34
CA GLN A 157 -9.89 6.78 -12.13
C GLN A 157 -11.18 6.23 -11.52
N TYR A 158 -11.17 5.89 -10.24
CA TYR A 158 -12.35 5.32 -9.58
C TYR A 158 -13.43 6.34 -9.27
N SER A 159 -13.08 7.59 -8.96
CA SER A 159 -14.06 8.64 -8.70
C SER A 159 -14.79 9.09 -9.97
N MET A 160 -14.08 9.10 -11.10
CA MET A 160 -14.61 9.51 -12.41
C MET A 160 -15.11 8.32 -13.23
N ALA A 161 -14.95 7.09 -12.72
CA ALA A 161 -15.26 5.84 -13.42
C ALA A 161 -14.67 5.79 -14.84
N ALA A 162 -13.44 6.26 -14.99
CA ALA A 162 -12.76 6.37 -16.28
C ALA A 162 -11.36 5.76 -16.19
N ASP A 163 -11.13 4.68 -16.94
CA ASP A 163 -9.82 4.03 -17.04
C ASP A 163 -8.79 5.00 -17.61
N ARG A 164 -7.71 5.25 -16.85
CA ARG A 164 -6.64 6.17 -17.25
C ARG A 164 -5.88 5.73 -18.51
N MET A 165 -5.97 4.45 -18.86
CA MET A 165 -5.33 3.88 -20.06
C MET A 165 -6.26 3.94 -21.29
N SER A 166 -7.53 4.31 -21.12
CA SER A 166 -8.49 4.35 -22.21
C SER A 166 -8.53 5.71 -22.90
N GLU A 167 -8.01 5.76 -24.12
CA GLU A 167 -7.99 6.99 -24.94
C GLU A 167 -9.39 7.57 -25.17
N ASN A 168 -10.43 6.72 -25.27
CA ASN A 168 -11.81 7.13 -25.53
C ASN A 168 -12.45 7.93 -24.39
N VAL A 169 -11.94 7.81 -23.16
CA VAL A 169 -12.50 8.47 -21.96
C VAL A 169 -11.49 9.35 -21.24
N THR A 170 -10.33 9.63 -21.86
CA THR A 170 -9.27 10.47 -21.26
C THR A 170 -9.77 11.86 -20.84
N TYR A 171 -10.80 12.39 -21.52
CA TYR A 171 -11.43 13.67 -21.17
C TYR A 171 -12.09 13.70 -19.78
N LEU A 172 -12.36 12.52 -19.17
CA LEU A 172 -12.88 12.39 -17.81
C LEU A 172 -11.76 12.33 -16.76
N TYR A 173 -10.50 12.12 -17.15
CA TYR A 173 -9.35 12.17 -16.24
C TYR A 173 -9.02 13.63 -15.89
N GLN A 174 -9.71 14.15 -14.88
CA GLN A 174 -9.69 15.57 -14.52
C GLN A 174 -9.13 15.78 -13.09
N PRO A 175 -7.81 16.00 -12.93
CA PRO A 175 -7.20 16.18 -11.61
C PRO A 175 -7.73 17.37 -10.82
N TYR A 176 -8.16 18.42 -11.52
CA TYR A 176 -8.68 19.65 -10.91
C TYR A 176 -10.20 19.67 -10.77
N ASN A 177 -10.88 18.55 -11.06
CA ASN A 177 -12.33 18.48 -10.90
C ASN A 177 -12.70 18.72 -9.42
N PRO A 178 -13.72 19.55 -9.12
CA PRO A 178 -14.13 19.84 -7.75
C PRO A 178 -14.43 18.59 -6.91
N SER A 179 -14.91 17.51 -7.52
CA SER A 179 -15.16 16.23 -6.83
C SER A 179 -13.86 15.62 -6.28
N ILE A 180 -12.78 15.65 -7.05
CA ILE A 180 -11.46 15.15 -6.62
C ILE A 180 -10.89 16.03 -5.51
N LEU A 181 -10.94 17.36 -5.67
CA LEU A 181 -10.47 18.30 -4.65
C LEU A 181 -11.24 18.14 -3.32
N ARG A 182 -12.54 17.86 -3.37
CA ARG A 182 -13.34 17.56 -2.18
C ARG A 182 -12.93 16.25 -1.52
N LEU A 183 -12.61 15.20 -2.30
CA LEU A 183 -12.10 13.94 -1.75
C LEU A 183 -10.74 14.11 -1.08
N LEU A 184 -9.84 14.91 -1.68
CA LEU A 184 -8.56 15.28 -1.06
C LEU A 184 -8.80 16.00 0.27
N LYS A 185 -9.69 17.01 0.27
CA LYS A 185 -10.04 17.74 1.49
C LYS A 185 -10.61 16.82 2.57
N SER A 186 -11.57 15.96 2.23
CA SER A 186 -12.14 14.99 3.19
C SER A 186 -11.08 14.06 3.77
N THR A 187 -10.12 13.65 2.95
CA THR A 187 -8.99 12.80 3.40
C THR A 187 -8.10 13.54 4.40
N ILE A 188 -7.69 14.77 4.08
CA ILE A 188 -6.86 15.62 4.92
C ILE A 188 -7.56 15.95 6.24
N ASP A 189 -8.82 16.40 6.17
CA ASP A 189 -9.62 16.73 7.35
C ASP A 189 -9.81 15.50 8.25
N GLY A 190 -10.02 14.32 7.65
CA GLY A 190 -10.13 13.05 8.34
C GLY A 190 -8.85 12.66 9.11
N ALA A 191 -7.68 12.84 8.49
CA ALA A 191 -6.38 12.62 9.12
C ALA A 191 -6.13 13.59 10.28
N HIS A 192 -6.29 14.89 10.03
CA HIS A 192 -6.04 15.94 11.02
C HIS A 192 -6.94 15.82 12.25
N LYS A 193 -8.16 15.29 12.12
CA LYS A 193 -9.05 15.01 13.26
C LYS A 193 -8.42 14.07 14.29
N HIS A 194 -7.51 13.21 13.85
CA HIS A 194 -6.78 12.25 14.68
C HIS A 194 -5.28 12.57 14.78
N LYS A 195 -4.85 13.76 14.35
CA LYS A 195 -3.44 14.21 14.33
C LYS A 195 -2.53 13.25 13.56
N ARG A 196 -3.04 12.72 12.45
CA ARG A 196 -2.30 11.94 11.46
C ARG A 196 -1.95 12.82 10.27
#